data_AF-A0A7V9UNP9-F1
#
_entry.id   AF-A0A7V9UNP9-F1
#
_cell.length_a   1.000
_cell.length_b   1.000
_cell.length_c   1.000
_cell.angle_alpha   90.00
_cell.angle_beta   90.00
_cell.angle_gamma   90.00
#
_symmetry.space_group_name_H-M   'P 1'
#
loop_
_entity.id
_entity.type
_entity.pdbx_description
1 polymer ?
#
loop_
_entity_poly.entity_id
_entity_poly.type
_entity_poly.pdbx_seq_one_letter_code
_entity_poly.pdbx_strand_id
1 'polypeptide(L)'
;LWLATWVVEALLALVIGGWAMDRKARRAETPVLSGPGRKFALSYSPPILVGVLLTVVLYRAGVVSALPGMWLLLYGTGVVTGGAFSVKIVPIMGLCFMLLGAVALFAPAAWGNYMMAAGFGGLHIIFGIIIARRHGG
;
A
#
# COMPACT_ATOMS: atom_id res chain seq x y z
N LEU A 1 3.64 -0.39 21.88
CA LEU A 1 4.74 0.17 21.06
C LEU A 1 4.64 -0.26 19.60
N TRP A 2 4.52 -1.56 19.30
CA TRP A 2 4.49 -2.11 17.93
C TRP A 2 3.52 -1.42 16.96
N LEU A 3 2.22 -1.29 17.33
CA LEU A 3 1.22 -0.68 16.45
C LEU A 3 1.55 0.78 16.16
N ALA A 4 1.98 1.54 17.17
CA ALA A 4 2.34 2.95 17.01
C ALA A 4 3.50 3.12 16.02
N THR A 5 4.52 2.26 16.09
CA THR A 5 5.64 2.28 15.13
C THR A 5 5.16 2.13 13.70
N TRP A 6 4.33 1.13 13.41
CA TRP A 6 3.82 0.88 12.06
C TRP A 6 2.84 1.95 11.56
N VAL A 7 2.02 2.51 12.45
CA VAL A 7 1.14 3.64 12.10
C VAL A 7 1.95 4.89 11.78
N VAL A 8 2.97 5.20 12.58
CA VAL A 8 3.88 6.32 12.31
C VAL A 8 4.60 6.12 10.99
N GLU A 9 5.12 4.92 10.72
CA GLU A 9 5.76 4.58 9.45
C GLU A 9 4.81 4.77 8.27
N ALA A 10 3.56 4.30 8.39
CA ALA A 10 2.55 4.47 7.34
C ALA A 10 2.23 5.95 7.07
N LEU A 11 2.16 6.78 8.13
CA LEU A 11 1.95 8.22 7.99
C LEU A 11 3.16 8.91 7.35
N LEU A 12 4.37 8.56 7.74
CA LEU A 12 5.59 9.07 7.13
C LEU A 12 5.68 8.69 5.65
N ALA A 13 5.42 7.43 5.32
CA ALA A 13 5.38 6.94 3.94
C ALA A 13 4.32 7.67 3.11
N LEU A 14 3.13 7.90 3.67
CA LEU A 14 2.07 8.67 3.00
C LEU A 14 2.49 10.12 2.72
N VAL A 15 3.11 10.78 3.70
CA VAL A 15 3.59 12.17 3.56
C VAL A 15 4.70 12.25 2.52
N ILE A 16 5.71 11.39 2.61
CA ILE A 16 6.85 11.36 1.69
C ILE A 16 6.38 11.02 0.27
N GLY A 17 5.58 9.97 0.13
CA GLY A 17 5.03 9.55 -1.16
C GLY A 17 4.13 10.61 -1.78
N GLY A 18 3.23 11.20 -0.99
CA GLY A 18 2.36 12.30 -1.42
C GLY A 18 3.14 13.52 -1.90
N TRP A 19 4.14 13.94 -1.12
CA TRP A 19 5.02 15.05 -1.49
C TRP A 19 5.82 14.77 -2.76
N ALA A 20 6.37 13.55 -2.90
CA ALA A 20 7.11 13.15 -4.09
C ALA A 20 6.22 13.13 -5.35
N MET A 21 4.99 12.62 -5.23
CA MET A 21 3.99 12.64 -6.31
C MET A 21 3.61 14.08 -6.70
N ASP A 22 3.34 14.96 -5.74
CA ASP A 22 3.01 16.37 -6.01
C ASP A 22 4.18 17.11 -6.69
N ARG A 23 5.40 16.95 -6.17
CA ARG A 23 6.60 17.55 -6.76
C ARG A 23 6.81 17.09 -8.21
N LYS A 24 6.57 15.81 -8.49
CA LYS A 24 6.68 15.25 -9.84
C LYS A 24 5.60 15.77 -10.77
N ALA A 25 4.34 15.77 -10.32
CA ALA A 25 3.20 16.26 -11.08
C ALA A 25 3.37 17.73 -11.47
N ARG A 26 3.85 18.57 -10.54
CA ARG A 26 4.20 19.97 -10.81
C ARG A 26 5.30 20.13 -11.85
N ARG A 27 6.34 19.30 -11.80
CA ARG A 27 7.43 19.31 -12.80
C ARG A 27 6.98 18.88 -14.18
N ALA A 28 5.94 18.05 -14.27
CA ALA A 28 5.35 17.59 -15.51
C ALA A 28 4.18 18.48 -15.99
N GLU A 29 3.86 19.58 -15.27
CA GLU A 29 2.72 20.46 -15.54
C GLU A 29 1.35 19.74 -15.61
N THR A 30 1.26 18.57 -14.99
CA THR A 30 0.04 17.75 -14.94
C THR A 30 -0.47 17.66 -13.50
N PRO A 31 -1.75 18.00 -13.20
CA PRO A 31 -2.27 17.84 -11.84
C PRO A 31 -2.29 16.37 -11.39
N VAL A 32 -1.88 16.10 -10.14
CA VAL A 32 -1.92 14.73 -9.53
C VAL A 32 -3.32 14.11 -9.61
N LEU A 33 -4.35 14.95 -9.47
CA LEU A 33 -5.77 14.56 -9.48
C LEU A 33 -6.43 14.75 -10.86
N SER A 34 -5.66 14.69 -11.95
CA SER A 34 -6.21 14.68 -13.31
C SER A 34 -6.40 13.25 -13.83
N GLY A 35 -7.52 13.01 -14.55
CA GLY A 35 -7.84 11.77 -15.25
C GLY A 35 -7.51 10.46 -14.48
N PRO A 36 -6.44 9.73 -14.83
CA PRO A 36 -6.03 8.48 -14.18
C PRO A 36 -5.73 8.59 -12.68
N GLY A 37 -5.03 9.64 -12.23
CA GLY A 37 -4.62 9.79 -10.83
C GLY A 37 -5.80 9.96 -9.88
N ARG A 38 -6.84 10.69 -10.32
CA ARG A 38 -8.10 10.81 -9.57
C ARG A 38 -8.84 9.47 -9.47
N LYS A 39 -8.91 8.70 -10.57
CA LYS A 39 -9.54 7.38 -10.56
C LYS A 39 -8.80 6.40 -9.65
N PHE A 40 -7.46 6.45 -9.65
CA PHE A 40 -6.63 5.70 -8.71
C PHE A 40 -7.01 6.06 -7.26
N ALA A 41 -6.96 7.34 -6.90
CA ALA A 41 -7.24 7.79 -5.53
C ALA A 41 -8.65 7.40 -5.06
N LEU A 42 -9.66 7.57 -5.92
CA LEU A 42 -11.05 7.20 -5.60
C LEU A 42 -11.26 5.68 -5.46
N SER A 43 -10.48 4.86 -6.16
CA SER A 43 -10.60 3.39 -6.09
C SER A 43 -9.71 2.79 -5.00
N TYR A 44 -8.63 3.48 -4.63
CA TYR A 44 -7.71 3.11 -3.56
C TYR A 44 -8.24 3.49 -2.17
N SER A 45 -9.00 4.59 -2.06
CA SER A 45 -9.47 5.08 -0.76
C SER A 45 -10.42 4.14 0.00
N PRO A 46 -11.38 3.40 -0.62
CA PRO A 46 -12.29 2.57 0.14
C PRO A 46 -11.60 1.39 0.85
N PRO A 47 -10.70 0.60 0.21
CA PRO A 47 -9.94 -0.44 0.91
C PRO A 47 -9.11 0.07 2.08
N ILE A 48 -8.50 1.26 1.96
CA ILE A 48 -7.73 1.87 3.05
C ILE A 48 -8.62 2.31 4.20
N LEU A 49 -9.77 2.93 3.91
CA LEU A 49 -10.74 3.29 4.95
C LEU A 49 -11.20 2.05 5.72
N VAL A 50 -11.51 0.96 5.01
CA VAL A 50 -11.84 -0.33 5.63
C VAL A 50 -10.67 -0.85 6.48
N GLY A 51 -9.43 -0.72 6.01
CA GLY A 51 -8.25 -1.11 6.76
C GLY A 51 -8.07 -0.34 8.07
N VAL A 52 -8.32 0.96 8.07
CA VAL A 52 -8.30 1.78 9.29
C VAL A 52 -9.36 1.31 10.27
N LEU A 53 -10.61 1.15 9.81
CA LEU A 53 -11.71 0.71 10.67
C LEU A 53 -11.46 -0.68 11.28
N LEU A 54 -11.03 -1.64 10.47
CA LEU A 54 -10.71 -2.99 10.94
C LEU A 54 -9.50 -3.01 11.87
N THR A 55 -8.50 -2.15 11.66
CA THR A 55 -7.36 -2.02 12.58
C THR A 55 -7.82 -1.65 13.97
N VAL A 56 -8.73 -0.67 14.09
CA VAL A 56 -9.28 -0.25 15.39
C VAL A 56 -10.04 -1.40 16.06
N VAL A 57 -10.90 -2.08 15.32
CA VAL A 57 -11.73 -3.18 15.86
C VAL A 57 -10.87 -4.37 16.29
N LEU A 58 -9.96 -4.85 15.44
CA LEU A 58 -9.12 -6.00 15.75
C LEU A 58 -8.11 -5.72 16.86
N TYR A 59 -7.57 -4.51 16.92
CA TYR A 59 -6.69 -4.10 18.01
C TYR A 59 -7.43 -4.11 19.35
N ARG A 60 -8.64 -3.56 19.40
CA ARG A 60 -9.48 -3.59 20.61
C ARG A 60 -9.88 -5.01 21.02
N ALA A 61 -10.04 -5.90 20.05
CA ALA A 61 -10.34 -7.32 20.28
C ALA A 61 -9.09 -8.15 20.66
N GLY A 62 -7.89 -7.56 20.69
CA GLY A 62 -6.65 -8.27 21.00
C GLY A 62 -6.11 -9.15 19.87
N VAL A 63 -6.71 -9.12 18.68
CA VAL A 63 -6.36 -9.95 17.52
C VAL A 63 -5.26 -9.26 16.69
N VAL A 64 -4.18 -8.86 17.35
CA VAL A 64 -3.08 -8.07 16.76
C VAL A 64 -2.31 -8.86 15.70
N SER A 65 -2.25 -10.19 15.85
CA SER A 65 -1.55 -11.09 14.92
C SER A 65 -2.13 -11.09 13.51
N ALA A 66 -3.41 -10.74 13.32
CA ALA A 66 -4.05 -10.66 12.02
C ALA A 66 -3.74 -9.35 11.26
N LEU A 67 -3.27 -8.31 11.96
CA LEU A 67 -3.07 -6.98 11.37
C LEU A 67 -2.08 -6.96 10.20
N PRO A 68 -0.91 -7.62 10.25
CA PRO A 68 0.04 -7.62 9.12
C PRO A 68 -0.58 -8.16 7.83
N GLY A 69 -1.22 -9.32 7.89
CA GLY A 69 -1.86 -9.93 6.72
C GLY A 69 -3.02 -9.10 6.19
N MET A 70 -3.86 -8.58 7.10
CA MET A 70 -4.96 -7.68 6.74
C MET A 70 -4.47 -6.40 6.05
N TRP A 71 -3.42 -5.75 6.58
CA TRP A 71 -2.87 -4.53 5.98
C TRP A 71 -2.32 -4.78 4.59
N LEU A 72 -1.55 -5.86 4.40
CA LEU A 72 -1.02 -6.23 3.09
C LEU A 72 -2.13 -6.54 2.08
N LEU A 73 -3.19 -7.24 2.51
CA LEU A 73 -4.35 -7.56 1.66
C LEU A 73 -5.15 -6.33 1.26
N LEU A 74 -5.48 -5.44 2.20
CA LEU A 74 -6.28 -4.25 1.92
C LEU A 74 -5.48 -3.21 1.14
N TYR A 75 -4.19 -3.07 1.44
CA TYR A 75 -3.27 -2.28 0.61
C TYR A 75 -3.21 -2.85 -0.81
N GLY A 76 -2.96 -4.15 -0.95
CA GLY A 76 -2.93 -4.83 -2.24
C GLY A 76 -4.23 -4.66 -3.03
N THR A 77 -5.38 -4.80 -2.37
CA THR A 77 -6.70 -4.58 -2.97
C THR A 77 -6.84 -3.15 -3.48
N GLY A 78 -6.48 -2.15 -2.68
CA GLY A 78 -6.48 -0.75 -3.11
C GLY A 78 -5.55 -0.50 -4.31
N VAL A 79 -4.37 -1.11 -4.32
CA VAL A 79 -3.42 -1.00 -5.44
C VAL A 79 -3.95 -1.68 -6.70
N VAL A 80 -4.61 -2.84 -6.60
CA VAL A 80 -5.24 -3.52 -7.75
C VAL A 80 -6.36 -2.66 -8.33
N THR A 81 -7.29 -2.18 -7.49
CA THR A 81 -8.44 -1.40 -7.94
C THR A 81 -8.03 -0.03 -8.47
N GLY A 82 -7.15 0.68 -7.78
CA GLY A 82 -6.59 1.94 -8.24
C GLY A 82 -5.73 1.77 -9.50
N GLY A 83 -4.90 0.74 -9.51
CA GLY A 83 -3.97 0.41 -10.59
C GLY A 83 -4.64 -0.03 -11.89
N ALA A 84 -5.92 -0.41 -11.85
CA ALA A 84 -6.70 -0.71 -13.05
C ALA A 84 -6.77 0.46 -14.05
N PHE A 85 -6.56 1.69 -13.58
CA PHE A 85 -6.51 2.90 -14.41
C PHE A 85 -5.07 3.38 -14.70
N SER A 86 -4.06 2.58 -14.38
CA SER A 86 -2.63 2.89 -14.52
C SER A 86 -1.91 1.89 -15.44
N VAL A 87 -0.58 1.96 -15.49
CA VAL A 87 0.25 0.97 -16.19
C VAL A 87 0.11 -0.41 -15.55
N LYS A 88 0.06 -1.46 -16.39
CA LYS A 88 -0.24 -2.86 -15.98
C LYS A 88 0.64 -3.39 -14.84
N ILE A 89 1.83 -2.84 -14.65
CA ILE A 89 2.75 -3.26 -13.58
C ILE A 89 2.23 -2.90 -12.17
N VAL A 90 1.40 -1.86 -12.03
CA VAL A 90 0.82 -1.44 -10.74
C VAL A 90 -0.18 -2.46 -10.18
N PRO A 91 -1.22 -2.92 -10.93
CA PRO A 91 -2.11 -3.95 -10.39
C PRO A 91 -1.38 -5.28 -10.17
N ILE A 92 -0.33 -5.60 -10.93
CA ILE A 92 0.53 -6.77 -10.64
C ILE A 92 1.20 -6.64 -9.27
N MET A 93 1.73 -5.45 -8.93
CA MET A 93 2.24 -5.18 -7.58
C MET A 93 1.17 -5.44 -6.51
N GLY A 94 -0.05 -4.93 -6.73
CA GLY A 94 -1.17 -5.14 -5.82
C GLY A 94 -1.50 -6.62 -5.62
N LEU A 95 -1.48 -7.43 -6.68
CA LEU A 95 -1.64 -8.88 -6.58
C LEU A 95 -0.52 -9.54 -5.77
N CYS A 96 0.74 -9.10 -5.94
CA CYS A 96 1.85 -9.59 -5.11
C CYS A 96 1.65 -9.25 -3.62
N PHE A 97 1.15 -8.05 -3.31
CA PHE A 97 0.76 -7.68 -1.94
C PHE A 97 -0.36 -8.56 -1.40
N MET A 98 -1.38 -8.86 -2.21
CA MET A 98 -2.47 -9.73 -1.80
C MET A 98 -1.99 -11.16 -1.53
N LEU A 99 -1.13 -11.72 -2.38
CA LEU A 99 -0.53 -13.04 -2.16
C LEU A 99 0.30 -13.07 -0.87
N LEU A 100 1.16 -12.06 -0.67
CA LEU A 100 1.97 -11.95 0.54
C LEU A 100 1.10 -11.76 1.80
N GLY A 101 0.03 -10.97 1.71
CA GLY A 101 -0.91 -10.76 2.80
C GLY A 101 -1.72 -12.01 3.15
N ALA A 102 -2.12 -12.79 2.14
CA ALA A 102 -2.75 -14.09 2.34
C ALA A 102 -1.79 -15.05 3.07
N VAL A 103 -0.53 -15.14 2.64
CA VAL A 103 0.49 -15.92 3.36
C VAL A 103 0.64 -15.41 4.80
N ALA A 104 0.73 -14.10 5.00
CA ALA A 104 0.91 -13.50 6.33
C ALA A 104 -0.29 -13.72 7.27
N LEU A 105 -1.51 -13.89 6.76
CA LEU A 105 -2.68 -14.21 7.59
C LEU A 105 -2.62 -15.63 8.19
N PHE A 106 -2.05 -16.59 7.46
CA PHE A 106 -2.00 -17.99 7.86
C PHE A 106 -0.62 -18.44 8.36
N ALA A 107 0.39 -17.58 8.24
CA ALA A 107 1.74 -17.83 8.75
C ALA A 107 1.81 -17.62 10.28
N PRO A 108 2.87 -18.13 10.94
CA PRO A 108 3.13 -17.84 12.35
C PRO A 108 3.18 -16.34 12.62
N ALA A 109 2.54 -15.89 13.70
CA ALA A 109 2.46 -14.46 14.06
C ALA A 109 3.83 -13.78 14.19
N ALA A 110 4.86 -14.54 14.57
CA ALA A 110 6.25 -14.07 14.65
C ALA A 110 6.79 -13.54 13.31
N TRP A 111 6.23 -13.97 12.17
CA TRP A 111 6.69 -13.58 10.84
C TRP A 111 6.09 -12.25 10.36
N GLY A 112 5.11 -11.69 11.07
CA GLY A 112 4.36 -10.51 10.63
C GLY A 112 5.25 -9.31 10.26
N ASN A 113 6.28 -9.02 11.07
CA ASN A 113 7.22 -7.92 10.78
C ASN A 113 8.01 -8.15 9.48
N TYR A 114 8.48 -9.37 9.26
CA TYR A 114 9.23 -9.72 8.05
C TYR A 114 8.34 -9.63 6.81
N MET A 115 7.08 -10.06 6.91
CA MET A 115 6.11 -9.97 5.81
C MET A 115 5.76 -8.52 5.47
N MET A 116 5.59 -7.66 6.48
CA MET A 116 5.37 -6.23 6.25
C MET A 116 6.60 -5.55 5.65
N ALA A 117 7.82 -5.88 6.11
CA ALA A 117 9.05 -5.37 5.52
C ALA A 117 9.22 -5.83 4.06
N ALA A 118 8.91 -7.10 3.77
CA ALA A 118 8.94 -7.65 2.42
C ALA A 118 7.91 -6.97 1.50
N GLY A 119 6.71 -6.70 1.99
CA GLY A 119 5.68 -5.99 1.23
C GLY A 119 5.96 -4.50 1.10
N PHE A 120 5.79 -3.76 2.20
CA PHE A 120 5.88 -2.30 2.22
C PHE A 120 7.28 -1.75 1.92
N GLY A 121 8.34 -2.54 2.10
CA GLY A 121 9.69 -2.20 1.67
C GLY A 121 10.06 -2.89 0.35
N GLY A 122 10.23 -4.22 0.40
CA GLY A 122 10.76 -5.01 -0.71
C GLY A 122 9.99 -4.87 -2.02
N LEU A 123 8.68 -5.15 -2.02
CA LEU A 123 7.86 -5.03 -3.22
C LEU A 123 7.86 -3.60 -3.74
N HIS A 124 7.72 -2.59 -2.87
CA HIS A 124 7.77 -1.19 -3.30
C HIS A 124 9.09 -0.81 -3.96
N ILE A 125 10.23 -1.25 -3.43
CA ILE A 125 11.55 -0.98 -4.02
C ILE A 125 11.64 -1.63 -5.40
N ILE A 126 11.31 -2.92 -5.52
CA ILE A 126 11.41 -3.67 -6.77
C ILE A 126 10.50 -3.04 -7.85
N PHE A 127 9.21 -2.87 -7.54
CA PHE A 127 8.25 -2.33 -8.49
C PHE A 127 8.49 -0.85 -8.77
N GLY A 128 8.89 -0.07 -7.76
CA GLY A 128 9.29 1.33 -7.93
C GLY A 128 10.45 1.51 -8.90
N ILE A 129 11.49 0.67 -8.80
CA ILE A 129 12.62 0.66 -9.76
C ILE A 129 12.13 0.31 -11.17
N ILE A 130 11.25 -0.70 -11.31
CA ILE A 130 10.71 -1.09 -12.62
C ILE A 130 9.92 0.05 -13.25
N ILE A 131 9.04 0.70 -12.49
CA ILE A 131 8.22 1.84 -12.93
C ILE A 131 9.12 3.02 -13.32
N ALA A 132 10.12 3.35 -12.49
CA ALA A 132 11.09 4.41 -12.77
C ALA A 132 11.85 4.20 -14.08
N ARG A 133 12.29 2.95 -14.35
CA ARG A 133 13.11 2.64 -15.53
C ARG A 133 12.30 2.45 -16.81
N ARG A 134 11.08 1.91 -16.73
CA ARG A 134 10.31 1.48 -17.92
C ARG A 134 9.08 2.32 -18.22
N HIS A 135 8.62 3.14 -17.27
CA HIS A 135 7.37 3.89 -17.38
C HIS A 135 7.53 5.37 -17.04
N GLY A 136 8.76 5.89 -17.03
CA GLY A 136 9.05 7.31 -16.74
C GLY A 136 8.96 7.68 -15.26
N GLY A 137 8.79 6.68 -14.39
CA GLY A 137 8.48 6.83 -12.97
C GLY A 137 7.09 7.41 -12.72
#